data_AF-A0A9D6GMM3-F1
#
_entry.id   AF-A0A9D6GMM3-F1
#
_cell.length_a   1.000
_cell.length_b   1.000
_cell.length_c   1.000
_cell.angle_alpha   90.00
_cell.angle_beta   90.00
_cell.angle_gamma   90.00
#
_symmetry.space_group_name_H-M   'P 1'
#
loop_
_entity.id
_entity.type
_entity.pdbx_description
1 polymer ?
#
loop_
_entity_poly.entity_id
_entity_poly.type
_entity_poly.pdbx_seq_one_letter_code
_entity_poly.pdbx_strand_id
1 'polypeptide(L)'
;MAPLAQAPARKTRTAKPPVAIAQAPAQTLATLTLTSKNYSSWSLRGWLLVRFAGLPFQENVLPPDDPSARAEILLLSSSIRVPSLVHEGTHVWDTLAIAEYLNEVCPDARLLPADRAARAHCRAISGEMHSGFSALRSSLPMNLRAHFPKFKVWSRAQADIDRICDIWRECLQAHGGPYLFGAHRTVADAMYAPVCTRFATYDVKLDATCAAYRDRMLALPDMQEWLRAAKAEPIDIDELDVEF
;
A
#
# COMPACT_ATOMS: atom_id res chain seq x y z
N MET A 1 89.27 43.04 -2.68
CA MET A 1 88.63 41.73 -2.98
C MET A 1 87.32 41.69 -2.21
N ALA A 2 86.20 41.89 -2.90
CA ALA A 2 84.87 42.03 -2.33
C ALA A 2 84.10 40.69 -2.31
N PRO A 3 83.12 40.48 -1.41
CA PRO A 3 82.57 39.16 -1.08
C PRO A 3 81.42 38.72 -1.99
N LEU A 4 81.29 37.40 -2.15
CA LEU A 4 80.25 36.67 -2.90
C LEU A 4 78.87 36.79 -2.22
N ALA A 5 77.86 37.22 -2.98
CA ALA A 5 76.47 37.25 -2.56
C ALA A 5 75.81 35.85 -2.67
N GLN A 6 75.11 35.42 -1.62
CA GLN A 6 74.31 34.20 -1.58
C GLN A 6 72.97 34.38 -2.29
N ALA A 7 72.55 33.38 -3.06
CA ALA A 7 71.23 33.30 -3.70
C ALA A 7 70.12 32.90 -2.71
N PRO A 8 68.86 33.34 -2.89
CA PRO A 8 67.79 33.05 -1.94
C PRO A 8 67.19 31.65 -2.13
N ALA A 9 66.83 31.01 -1.01
CA ALA A 9 66.20 29.69 -0.95
C ALA A 9 64.77 29.69 -1.51
N ARG A 10 64.47 28.70 -2.36
CA ARG A 10 63.18 28.47 -3.02
C ARG A 10 62.18 27.90 -2.00
N LYS A 11 61.13 28.66 -1.64
CA LYS A 11 60.05 28.20 -0.76
C LYS A 11 59.27 27.06 -1.43
N THR A 12 59.26 25.89 -0.80
CA THR A 12 58.42 24.74 -1.17
C THR A 12 56.96 25.04 -0.85
N ARG A 13 56.11 25.03 -1.89
CA ARG A 13 54.66 25.24 -1.78
C ARG A 13 54.02 23.95 -1.26
N THR A 14 53.55 23.94 -0.02
CA THR A 14 52.79 22.84 0.56
C THR A 14 51.46 22.67 -0.19
N ALA A 15 51.21 21.48 -0.72
CA ALA A 15 49.96 21.16 -1.40
C ALA A 15 48.83 21.04 -0.37
N LYS A 16 47.69 21.67 -0.67
CA LYS A 16 46.47 21.59 0.13
C LYS A 16 45.93 20.14 0.04
N PRO A 17 45.50 19.52 1.16
CA PRO A 17 44.93 18.17 1.10
C PRO A 17 43.66 18.14 0.23
N PRO A 18 43.39 17.03 -0.47
CA PRO A 18 42.20 16.92 -1.29
C PRO A 18 40.95 17.09 -0.43
N VAL A 19 40.04 17.94 -0.87
CA VAL A 19 38.71 18.11 -0.28
C VAL A 19 38.01 16.75 -0.39
N ALA A 20 37.64 16.16 0.76
CA ALA A 20 36.85 14.96 0.78
C ALA A 20 35.53 15.23 0.05
N ILE A 21 35.34 14.55 -1.08
CA ILE A 21 34.06 14.52 -1.78
C ILE A 21 33.10 13.82 -0.80
N ALA A 22 32.13 14.56 -0.27
CA ALA A 22 31.06 13.97 0.52
C ALA A 22 30.41 12.89 -0.34
N GLN A 23 30.52 11.63 0.10
CA GLN A 23 29.78 10.54 -0.50
C GLN A 23 28.29 10.91 -0.42
N ALA A 24 27.59 10.85 -1.56
CA ALA A 24 26.14 10.96 -1.57
C ALA A 24 25.59 9.98 -0.53
N PRO A 25 24.64 10.37 0.32
CA PRO A 25 24.08 9.46 1.31
C PRO A 25 23.60 8.20 0.59
N ALA A 26 24.01 7.04 1.10
CA ALA A 26 23.52 5.76 0.59
C ALA A 26 21.99 5.83 0.57
N GLN A 27 21.39 5.69 -0.62
CA GLN A 27 19.94 5.65 -0.77
C GLN A 27 19.41 4.60 0.19
N THR A 28 18.79 5.05 1.27
CA THR A 28 18.32 4.15 2.31
C THR A 28 17.01 3.58 1.80
N LEU A 29 17.02 2.32 1.38
CA LEU A 29 15.85 1.64 0.83
C LEU A 29 14.69 1.75 1.83
N ALA A 30 13.50 2.15 1.35
CA ALA A 30 12.34 2.28 2.21
C ALA A 30 12.00 0.90 2.84
N THR A 31 11.53 0.88 4.08
CA THR A 31 11.09 -0.35 4.74
C THR A 31 9.61 -0.27 5.01
N LEU A 32 8.84 -1.21 4.46
CA LEU A 32 7.42 -1.34 4.71
C LEU A 32 7.18 -2.52 5.66
N THR A 33 6.73 -2.23 6.88
CA THR A 33 6.34 -3.26 7.84
C THR A 33 4.91 -3.71 7.54
N LEU A 34 4.70 -5.03 7.55
CA LEU A 34 3.45 -5.70 7.18
C LEU A 34 3.10 -6.79 8.20
N THR A 35 1.84 -7.22 8.23
CA THR A 35 1.38 -8.44 8.89
C THR A 35 1.08 -9.52 7.83
N SER A 36 0.17 -10.47 8.09
CA SER A 36 -0.16 -11.55 7.16
C SER A 36 -0.69 -11.04 5.81
N LYS A 37 -0.08 -11.48 4.73
CA LYS A 37 -0.56 -11.25 3.36
C LYS A 37 -1.88 -11.96 3.07
N ASN A 38 -2.17 -13.08 3.74
CA ASN A 38 -3.44 -13.79 3.60
C ASN A 38 -4.62 -13.07 4.26
N TYR A 39 -4.41 -12.49 5.45
CA TYR A 39 -5.51 -11.96 6.29
C TYR A 39 -5.57 -10.43 6.36
N SER A 40 -4.45 -9.72 6.19
CA SER A 40 -4.39 -8.27 6.40
C SER A 40 -4.79 -7.46 5.18
N SER A 41 -6.02 -6.96 5.19
CA SER A 41 -6.44 -5.96 4.19
C SER A 41 -5.70 -4.63 4.33
N TRP A 42 -5.18 -4.29 5.50
CA TRP A 42 -4.41 -3.06 5.73
C TRP A 42 -3.02 -3.14 5.11
N SER A 43 -2.32 -4.26 5.32
CA SER A 43 -1.01 -4.54 4.73
C SER A 43 -1.08 -4.55 3.21
N LEU A 44 -2.13 -5.14 2.62
CA LEU A 44 -2.33 -5.11 1.16
C LEU A 44 -2.46 -3.67 0.63
N ARG A 45 -3.22 -2.80 1.32
CA ARG A 45 -3.38 -1.39 0.93
C ARG A 45 -2.03 -0.66 0.94
N GLY A 46 -1.30 -0.74 2.06
CA GLY A 46 0.00 -0.09 2.20
C GLY A 46 1.00 -0.58 1.15
N TRP A 47 1.04 -1.89 0.92
CA TRP A 47 1.93 -2.48 -0.08
C TRP A 47 1.60 -2.02 -1.50
N LEU A 48 0.33 -2.02 -1.89
CA LEU A 48 -0.06 -1.50 -3.21
C LEU A 48 0.23 -0.01 -3.37
N LEU A 49 0.06 0.80 -2.32
CA LEU A 49 0.40 2.22 -2.36
C LEU A 49 1.89 2.44 -2.68
N VAL A 50 2.79 1.75 -1.98
CA VAL A 50 4.24 1.85 -2.23
C VAL A 50 4.59 1.32 -3.63
N ARG A 51 3.97 0.22 -4.07
CA ARG A 51 4.16 -0.33 -5.43
C ARG A 51 3.66 0.63 -6.51
N PHE A 52 2.50 1.24 -6.33
CA PHE A 52 1.95 2.21 -7.28
C PHE A 52 2.79 3.49 -7.32
N ALA A 53 3.39 3.88 -6.20
CA ALA A 53 4.35 4.99 -6.13
C ALA A 53 5.65 4.72 -6.91
N GLY A 54 5.97 3.44 -7.16
CA GLY A 54 7.24 3.05 -7.77
C GLY A 54 8.44 3.26 -6.84
N LEU A 55 8.22 3.47 -5.54
CA LEU A 55 9.27 3.64 -4.54
C LEU A 55 9.92 2.28 -4.28
N PRO A 56 11.25 2.12 -4.46
CA PRO A 56 11.93 0.89 -4.07
C PRO A 56 11.86 0.68 -2.55
N PHE A 57 11.46 -0.51 -2.12
CA PHE A 57 11.34 -0.83 -0.70
C PHE A 57 11.66 -2.30 -0.42
N GLN A 58 11.96 -2.58 0.84
CA GLN A 58 12.01 -3.91 1.42
C GLN A 58 10.81 -4.14 2.35
N GLU A 59 10.37 -5.39 2.43
CA GLU A 59 9.29 -5.80 3.32
C GLU A 59 9.85 -6.29 4.66
N ASN A 60 9.24 -5.84 5.76
CA ASN A 60 9.44 -6.39 7.09
C ASN A 60 8.11 -7.03 7.55
N VAL A 61 7.92 -8.32 7.27
CA VAL A 61 6.70 -9.03 7.66
C VAL A 61 6.83 -9.50 9.11
N LEU A 62 5.93 -9.02 9.97
CA LEU A 62 5.89 -9.42 11.37
C LEU A 62 5.48 -10.89 11.51
N PRO A 63 6.08 -11.62 12.46
CA PRO A 63 5.73 -13.01 12.68
C PRO A 63 4.29 -13.13 13.25
N PRO A 64 3.59 -14.26 13.04
CA PRO A 64 2.18 -14.40 13.44
C PRO A 64 1.91 -14.25 14.94
N ASP A 65 2.91 -14.53 15.79
CA ASP A 65 2.87 -14.39 17.24
C ASP A 65 3.08 -12.95 17.73
N ASP A 66 3.50 -12.03 16.85
CA ASP A 66 3.54 -10.60 17.17
C ASP A 66 2.13 -10.11 17.57
N PRO A 67 1.98 -9.36 18.68
CA PRO A 67 0.67 -8.90 19.14
C PRO A 67 -0.13 -8.12 18.09
N SER A 68 0.54 -7.36 17.22
CA SER A 68 -0.10 -6.58 16.16
C SER A 68 -0.60 -7.49 15.03
N ALA A 69 0.21 -8.49 14.65
CA ALA A 69 -0.17 -9.49 13.66
C ALA A 69 -1.34 -10.35 14.19
N ARG A 70 -1.25 -10.84 15.42
CA ARG A 70 -2.29 -11.66 16.05
C ARG A 70 -3.61 -10.89 16.21
N ALA A 71 -3.58 -9.64 16.67
CA ALA A 71 -4.79 -8.84 16.83
C ALA A 71 -5.51 -8.59 15.49
N GLU A 72 -4.75 -8.44 14.40
CA GLU A 72 -5.33 -8.25 13.07
C GLU A 72 -5.89 -9.56 12.50
N ILE A 73 -5.16 -10.66 12.63
CA ILE A 73 -5.60 -11.99 12.19
C ILE A 73 -6.89 -12.40 12.90
N LEU A 74 -6.98 -12.16 14.20
CA LEU A 74 -8.18 -12.44 15.01
C LEU A 74 -9.30 -11.41 14.83
N LEU A 75 -9.14 -10.44 13.91
CA LEU A 75 -10.10 -9.36 13.66
C LEU A 75 -10.42 -8.51 14.92
N LEU A 76 -9.54 -8.55 15.93
CA LEU A 76 -9.72 -7.86 17.22
C LEU A 76 -9.46 -6.36 17.10
N SER A 77 -8.59 -5.95 16.19
CA SER A 77 -8.38 -4.54 15.83
C SER A 77 -7.67 -4.41 14.49
N SER A 78 -7.87 -3.28 13.80
CA SER A 78 -6.89 -2.82 12.82
C SER A 78 -5.58 -2.59 13.55
N SER A 79 -4.50 -3.27 13.17
CA SER A 79 -3.18 -3.10 13.80
C SER A 79 -2.83 -1.62 13.85
N ILE A 80 -2.79 -1.03 15.05
CA ILE A 80 -2.79 0.43 15.27
C ILE A 80 -1.60 1.13 14.58
N ARG A 81 -0.58 0.38 14.17
CA ARG A 81 0.64 0.90 13.52
C ARG A 81 1.12 0.08 12.32
N VAL A 82 0.34 -0.84 11.76
CA VAL A 82 0.75 -1.65 10.59
C VAL A 82 -0.34 -1.59 9.51
N PRO A 83 -0.02 -1.33 8.24
CA PRO A 83 1.31 -1.12 7.67
C PRO A 83 1.97 0.17 8.18
N SER A 84 3.31 0.15 8.27
CA SER A 84 4.11 1.36 8.49
C SER A 84 5.27 1.44 7.51
N LEU A 85 5.51 2.65 7.01
CA LEU A 85 6.58 2.97 6.09
C LEU A 85 7.67 3.75 6.82
N VAL A 86 8.91 3.30 6.71
CA VAL A 86 10.10 4.06 7.11
C VAL A 86 10.88 4.41 5.85
N HIS A 87 11.04 5.71 5.58
CA HIS A 87 11.77 6.21 4.42
C HIS A 87 12.44 7.55 4.77
N GLU A 88 13.74 7.68 4.49
CA GLU A 88 14.54 8.89 4.75
C GLU A 88 14.38 9.47 6.18
N GLY A 89 14.37 8.59 7.19
CA GLY A 89 14.21 8.97 8.60
C GLY A 89 12.79 9.36 9.01
N THR A 90 11.83 9.34 8.08
CA THR A 90 10.41 9.54 8.36
C THR A 90 9.73 8.21 8.62
N HIS A 91 8.96 8.12 9.71
CA HIS A 91 8.14 6.95 10.02
C HIS A 91 6.66 7.34 9.91
N VAL A 92 5.96 6.71 8.97
CA VAL A 92 4.55 6.97 8.67
C VAL A 92 3.75 5.69 8.92
N TRP A 93 2.81 5.75 9.85
CA TRP A 93 1.82 4.70 10.10
C TRP A 93 0.44 5.28 9.81
N ASP A 94 -0.48 4.44 9.31
CA ASP A 94 -1.75 4.78 8.64
C ASP A 94 -1.67 4.78 7.11
N THR A 95 -2.60 4.07 6.46
CA THR A 95 -2.62 3.90 5.01
C THR A 95 -2.90 5.19 4.24
N LEU A 96 -3.73 6.11 4.76
CA LEU A 96 -3.98 7.40 4.11
C LEU A 96 -2.79 8.34 4.31
N ALA A 97 -2.18 8.32 5.50
CA ALA A 97 -0.95 9.07 5.76
C ALA A 97 0.21 8.58 4.86
N ILE A 98 0.37 7.26 4.69
CA ILE A 98 1.33 6.68 3.74
C ILE A 98 1.02 7.14 2.31
N ALA A 99 -0.25 7.16 1.92
CA ALA A 99 -0.65 7.63 0.58
C ALA A 99 -0.29 9.10 0.32
N GLU A 100 -0.54 9.99 1.28
CA GLU A 100 -0.18 11.41 1.17
C GLU A 100 1.34 11.60 1.17
N TYR A 101 2.07 10.90 2.05
CA TYR A 101 3.53 10.92 2.06
C TYR A 101 4.11 10.50 0.71
N LEU A 102 3.63 9.39 0.15
CA LEU A 102 4.06 8.91 -1.17
C LEU A 102 3.69 9.89 -2.29
N ASN A 103 2.56 10.60 -2.18
CA ASN A 103 2.19 11.64 -3.13
C ASN A 103 3.14 12.87 -3.06
N GLU A 104 3.74 13.14 -1.90
CA GLU A 104 4.76 14.19 -1.73
C GLU A 104 6.14 13.75 -2.25
N VAL A 105 6.58 12.53 -1.93
CA VAL A 105 7.94 12.06 -2.28
C VAL A 105 8.03 11.41 -3.67
N CYS A 106 6.90 10.96 -4.23
CA CYS A 106 6.80 10.36 -5.56
C CYS A 106 5.69 11.02 -6.40
N PRO A 107 5.73 12.34 -6.65
CA PRO A 107 4.63 13.07 -7.31
C PRO A 107 4.34 12.56 -8.74
N ASP A 108 5.36 12.08 -9.45
CA ASP A 108 5.24 11.56 -10.81
C ASP A 108 4.43 10.25 -10.89
N ALA A 109 4.26 9.55 -9.77
CA ALA A 109 3.41 8.36 -9.68
C ALA A 109 1.92 8.70 -9.85
N ARG A 110 1.53 9.96 -9.63
CA ARG A 110 0.15 10.44 -9.81
C ARG A 110 -0.88 9.59 -9.05
N LEU A 111 -0.57 9.27 -7.80
CA LEU A 111 -1.46 8.52 -6.90
C LEU A 111 -2.79 9.23 -6.65
N LEU A 112 -2.84 10.55 -6.85
CA LEU A 112 -4.05 11.34 -6.82
C LEU A 112 -4.29 12.02 -8.18
N PRO A 113 -5.56 12.22 -8.58
CA PRO A 113 -5.90 12.98 -9.79
C PRO A 113 -5.30 14.40 -9.79
N ALA A 114 -4.99 14.92 -10.97
CA ALA A 114 -4.47 16.29 -11.13
C ALA A 114 -5.56 17.35 -10.91
N ASP A 115 -6.78 17.10 -11.39
CA ASP A 115 -7.93 17.99 -11.17
C ASP A 115 -8.30 18.05 -9.68
N ARG A 116 -8.63 19.25 -9.20
CA ARG A 116 -8.93 19.50 -7.79
C ARG A 116 -10.19 18.77 -7.33
N ALA A 117 -11.25 18.76 -8.13
CA ALA A 117 -12.52 18.14 -7.74
C ALA A 117 -12.40 16.60 -7.77
N ALA A 118 -11.79 16.04 -8.82
CA ALA A 118 -11.50 14.61 -8.89
C ALA A 118 -10.58 14.15 -7.74
N ARG A 119 -9.57 14.96 -7.36
CA ARG A 119 -8.70 14.67 -6.22
C ARG A 119 -9.45 14.69 -4.89
N ALA A 120 -10.35 15.65 -4.70
CA ALA A 120 -11.21 15.69 -3.52
C ALA A 120 -12.12 14.45 -3.45
N HIS A 121 -12.71 14.05 -4.58
CA HIS A 121 -13.52 12.84 -4.68
C HIS A 121 -12.71 11.57 -4.36
N CYS A 122 -11.49 11.45 -4.91
CA CYS A 122 -10.59 10.34 -4.62
C CYS A 122 -10.29 10.22 -3.13
N ARG A 123 -10.02 11.34 -2.45
CA ARG A 123 -9.81 11.36 -1.00
C ARG A 123 -11.05 10.99 -0.21
N ALA A 124 -12.22 11.50 -0.61
CA ALA A 124 -13.48 11.23 0.07
C ALA A 124 -13.80 9.73 0.10
N ILE A 125 -13.75 9.05 -1.05
CA ILE A 125 -14.07 7.62 -1.11
C ILE A 125 -12.97 6.76 -0.49
N SER A 126 -11.71 7.20 -0.54
CA SER A 126 -10.61 6.53 0.15
C SER A 126 -10.79 6.62 1.67
N GLY A 127 -11.24 7.78 2.17
CA GLY A 127 -11.61 8.01 3.56
C GLY A 127 -12.82 7.17 3.99
N GLU A 128 -13.89 7.14 3.18
CA GLU A 128 -15.06 6.30 3.43
C GLU A 128 -14.66 4.82 3.50
N MET A 129 -13.82 4.35 2.57
CA MET A 129 -13.28 2.99 2.60
C MET A 129 -12.30 2.77 3.76
N HIS A 130 -11.62 3.79 4.27
CA HIS A 130 -10.73 3.69 5.42
C HIS A 130 -11.55 3.48 6.71
N SER A 131 -12.50 4.38 7.01
CA SER A 131 -13.23 4.41 8.28
C SER A 131 -14.58 3.67 8.29
N GLY A 132 -15.14 3.29 7.14
CA GLY A 132 -16.49 2.73 7.01
C GLY A 132 -16.56 1.23 6.75
N PHE A 133 -17.71 0.76 6.24
CA PHE A 133 -17.94 -0.62 5.77
C PHE A 133 -17.61 -1.73 6.79
N SER A 134 -17.91 -1.48 8.06
CA SER A 134 -17.60 -2.43 9.14
C SER A 134 -18.38 -3.74 9.02
N ALA A 135 -19.63 -3.70 8.52
CA ALA A 135 -20.47 -4.89 8.36
C ALA A 135 -19.96 -5.79 7.25
N LEU A 136 -19.52 -5.23 6.11
CA LEU A 136 -18.80 -5.98 5.08
C LEU A 136 -17.52 -6.61 5.66
N ARG A 137 -16.72 -5.83 6.37
CA ARG A 137 -15.40 -6.26 6.85
C ARG A 137 -15.48 -7.42 7.83
N SER A 138 -16.48 -7.41 8.71
CA SER A 138 -16.72 -8.48 9.68
C SER A 138 -17.39 -9.71 9.06
N SER A 139 -18.29 -9.51 8.10
CA SER A 139 -19.04 -10.62 7.49
C SER A 139 -18.27 -11.34 6.39
N LEU A 140 -17.37 -10.64 5.68
CA LEU A 140 -16.58 -11.17 4.58
C LEU A 140 -15.08 -10.86 4.82
N PRO A 141 -14.43 -11.36 5.89
CA PRO A 141 -13.02 -11.10 6.20
C PRO A 141 -12.10 -11.46 5.04
N MET A 142 -10.95 -10.79 4.90
CA MET A 142 -10.01 -11.18 3.83
C MET A 142 -9.38 -12.53 4.18
N ASN A 143 -9.52 -13.51 3.29
CA ASN A 143 -8.80 -14.77 3.33
C ASN A 143 -8.53 -15.19 1.87
N LEU A 144 -7.30 -14.98 1.41
CA LEU A 144 -6.89 -15.16 0.01
C LEU A 144 -6.65 -16.63 -0.38
N ARG A 145 -6.69 -17.52 0.62
CA ARG A 145 -6.59 -18.98 0.43
C ARG A 145 -7.96 -19.66 0.42
N ALA A 146 -8.99 -18.99 0.92
CA ALA A 146 -10.34 -19.51 0.94
C ALA A 146 -11.09 -19.24 -0.38
N HIS A 147 -12.11 -20.07 -0.63
CA HIS A 147 -13.11 -19.84 -1.65
C HIS A 147 -14.45 -20.39 -1.18
N PHE A 148 -15.44 -19.51 -1.03
CA PHE A 148 -16.76 -19.79 -0.50
C PHE A 148 -17.82 -19.50 -1.58
N PRO A 149 -18.02 -20.42 -2.55
CA PRO A 149 -19.02 -20.23 -3.59
C PRO A 149 -20.42 -20.13 -2.99
N LYS A 150 -21.25 -19.23 -3.54
CA LYS A 150 -22.63 -18.99 -3.08
C LYS A 150 -22.75 -18.63 -1.59
N PHE A 151 -21.74 -17.98 -1.00
CA PHE A 151 -21.79 -17.54 0.39
C PHE A 151 -23.01 -16.64 0.65
N LYS A 152 -23.69 -16.86 1.77
CA LYS A 152 -24.89 -16.10 2.12
C LYS A 152 -24.50 -14.76 2.75
N VAL A 153 -24.77 -13.67 2.04
CA VAL A 153 -24.61 -12.31 2.56
C VAL A 153 -25.87 -11.86 3.30
N TRP A 154 -25.70 -11.35 4.52
CA TRP A 154 -26.79 -10.81 5.35
C TRP A 154 -27.03 -9.33 5.06
N SER A 155 -28.23 -8.83 5.38
CA SER A 155 -28.73 -7.51 4.95
C SER A 155 -27.80 -6.33 5.26
N ARG A 156 -27.13 -6.31 6.42
CA ARG A 156 -26.19 -5.22 6.77
C ARG A 156 -24.94 -5.21 5.89
N ALA A 157 -24.35 -6.38 5.62
CA ALA A 157 -23.22 -6.47 4.71
C ALA A 157 -23.64 -6.19 3.26
N GLN A 158 -24.89 -6.52 2.89
CA GLN A 158 -25.43 -6.20 1.57
C GLN A 158 -25.50 -4.69 1.34
N ALA A 159 -25.96 -3.90 2.32
CA ALA A 159 -25.99 -2.44 2.20
C ALA A 159 -24.59 -1.83 1.98
N ASP A 160 -23.58 -2.35 2.66
CA ASP A 160 -22.18 -1.95 2.44
C ASP A 160 -21.71 -2.32 1.02
N ILE A 161 -22.03 -3.53 0.54
CA ILE A 161 -21.71 -3.98 -0.82
C ILE A 161 -22.36 -3.06 -1.86
N ASP A 162 -23.65 -2.75 -1.69
CA ASP A 162 -24.42 -1.91 -2.60
C ASP A 162 -23.79 -0.52 -2.70
N ARG A 163 -23.46 0.10 -1.55
CA ARG A 163 -22.77 1.40 -1.50
C ARG A 163 -21.41 1.37 -2.19
N ILE A 164 -20.62 0.32 -2.00
CA ILE A 164 -19.33 0.19 -2.69
C ILE A 164 -19.52 0.09 -4.19
N CYS A 165 -20.50 -0.69 -4.64
CA CYS A 165 -20.79 -0.83 -6.05
C CYS A 165 -21.28 0.49 -6.66
N ASP A 166 -22.07 1.28 -5.93
CA ASP A 166 -22.45 2.64 -6.34
C ASP A 166 -21.21 3.53 -6.51
N ILE A 167 -20.31 3.56 -5.53
CA ILE A 167 -19.05 4.31 -5.62
C ILE A 167 -18.26 3.93 -6.87
N TRP A 168 -18.12 2.63 -7.13
CA TRP A 168 -17.37 2.15 -8.30
C TRP A 168 -18.03 2.57 -9.60
N ARG A 169 -19.35 2.41 -9.72
CA ARG A 169 -20.11 2.84 -10.91
C ARG A 169 -19.99 4.35 -11.13
N GLU A 170 -20.21 5.15 -10.09
CA GLU A 170 -20.09 6.61 -10.14
C GLU A 170 -18.70 7.04 -10.62
N CYS A 171 -17.65 6.47 -10.04
CA CYS A 171 -16.26 6.75 -10.39
C CYS A 171 -15.95 6.35 -11.85
N LEU A 172 -16.27 5.13 -12.25
CA LEU A 172 -16.02 4.62 -13.59
C LEU A 172 -16.81 5.41 -14.66
N GLN A 173 -18.03 5.82 -14.34
CA GLN A 173 -18.86 6.66 -15.22
C GLN A 173 -18.29 8.09 -15.33
N ALA A 174 -17.90 8.70 -14.21
CA ALA A 174 -17.42 10.08 -14.18
C ALA A 174 -16.01 10.25 -14.75
N HIS A 175 -15.16 9.22 -14.62
CA HIS A 175 -13.72 9.31 -14.95
C HIS A 175 -13.29 8.39 -16.09
N GLY A 176 -14.21 7.60 -16.65
CA GLY A 176 -14.01 6.82 -17.88
C GLY A 176 -13.27 5.49 -17.72
N GLY A 177 -12.81 5.14 -16.50
CA GLY A 177 -12.09 3.90 -16.25
C GLY A 177 -10.71 3.82 -16.94
N PRO A 178 -10.05 2.65 -16.88
CA PRO A 178 -10.52 1.40 -16.30
C PRO A 178 -10.31 1.29 -14.78
N TYR A 179 -9.61 2.25 -14.17
CA TYR A 179 -9.47 2.40 -12.73
C TYR A 179 -10.42 3.50 -12.24
N LEU A 180 -10.63 3.61 -10.93
CA LEU A 180 -11.69 4.46 -10.38
C LEU A 180 -11.56 5.93 -10.83
N PHE A 181 -10.35 6.43 -11.04
CA PHE A 181 -10.10 7.79 -11.52
C PHE A 181 -9.46 7.85 -12.91
N GLY A 182 -9.77 6.88 -13.76
CA GLY A 182 -9.41 6.88 -15.19
C GLY A 182 -8.28 5.91 -15.53
N ALA A 183 -7.37 6.34 -16.41
CA ALA A 183 -6.34 5.48 -17.00
C ALA A 183 -5.27 4.99 -16.01
N HIS A 184 -5.07 5.71 -14.91
CA HIS A 184 -4.02 5.44 -13.93
C HIS A 184 -4.61 4.95 -12.61
N ARG A 185 -3.91 4.02 -11.97
CA ARG A 185 -4.21 3.56 -10.61
C ARG A 185 -3.95 4.70 -9.63
N THR A 186 -4.83 4.84 -8.65
CA THR A 186 -4.81 5.88 -7.63
C THR A 186 -4.86 5.28 -6.23
N VAL A 187 -4.79 6.14 -5.21
CA VAL A 187 -5.04 5.77 -3.81
C VAL A 187 -6.34 4.99 -3.67
N ALA A 188 -7.42 5.42 -4.34
CA ALA A 188 -8.71 4.75 -4.24
C ALA A 188 -8.62 3.29 -4.68
N ASP A 189 -7.93 2.99 -5.78
CA ASP A 189 -7.78 1.62 -6.27
C ASP A 189 -7.05 0.73 -5.25
N ALA A 190 -5.99 1.24 -4.61
CA ALA A 190 -5.30 0.54 -3.53
C ALA A 190 -6.22 0.29 -2.32
N MET A 191 -7.02 1.29 -1.93
CA MET A 191 -7.94 1.21 -0.79
C MET A 191 -9.07 0.18 -0.99
N TYR A 192 -9.56 0.05 -2.23
CA TYR A 192 -10.62 -0.88 -2.63
C TYR A 192 -10.10 -2.25 -3.11
N ALA A 193 -8.79 -2.45 -3.31
CA ALA A 193 -8.23 -3.73 -3.73
C ALA A 193 -8.59 -4.91 -2.78
N PRO A 194 -8.58 -4.77 -1.43
CA PRO A 194 -9.05 -5.83 -0.56
C PRO A 194 -10.54 -6.13 -0.67
N VAL A 195 -11.35 -5.20 -1.18
CA VAL A 195 -12.77 -5.49 -1.44
C VAL A 195 -12.91 -6.37 -2.68
N CYS A 196 -12.07 -6.14 -3.70
CA CYS A 196 -12.03 -7.00 -4.89
C CYS A 196 -11.70 -8.45 -4.52
N THR A 197 -10.78 -8.67 -3.58
CA THR A 197 -10.46 -10.01 -3.09
C THR A 197 -11.62 -10.63 -2.31
N ARG A 198 -12.26 -9.87 -1.40
CA ARG A 198 -13.46 -10.34 -0.67
C ARG A 198 -14.58 -10.74 -1.63
N PHE A 199 -14.85 -9.95 -2.66
CA PHE A 199 -15.89 -10.26 -3.63
C PHE A 199 -15.61 -11.54 -4.42
N ALA A 200 -14.33 -11.82 -4.71
CA ALA A 200 -13.93 -13.09 -5.35
C ALA A 200 -13.95 -14.28 -4.38
N THR A 201 -13.44 -14.12 -3.15
CA THR A 201 -13.41 -15.18 -2.13
C THR A 201 -14.82 -15.64 -1.77
N TYR A 202 -15.76 -14.72 -1.60
CA TYR A 202 -17.14 -15.02 -1.16
C TYR A 202 -18.16 -15.09 -2.29
N ASP A 203 -17.71 -15.11 -3.55
CA ASP A 203 -18.59 -15.22 -4.74
C ASP A 203 -19.74 -14.20 -4.72
N VAL A 204 -19.42 -12.94 -4.38
CA VAL A 204 -20.39 -11.85 -4.31
C VAL A 204 -20.92 -11.58 -5.71
N LYS A 205 -22.24 -11.56 -5.85
CA LYS A 205 -22.91 -11.25 -7.12
C LYS A 205 -22.73 -9.77 -7.45
N LEU A 206 -22.09 -9.50 -8.57
CA LEU A 206 -21.83 -8.15 -9.08
C LEU A 206 -22.49 -7.96 -10.44
N ASP A 207 -22.84 -6.73 -10.77
CA ASP A 207 -23.11 -6.36 -12.15
C ASP A 207 -21.84 -6.40 -13.01
N ALA A 208 -22.01 -6.26 -14.33
CA ALA A 208 -20.91 -6.34 -15.28
C ALA A 208 -19.82 -5.27 -15.05
N THR A 209 -20.20 -4.06 -14.62
CA THR A 209 -19.27 -2.94 -14.40
C THR A 209 -18.39 -3.20 -13.19
N CYS A 210 -18.99 -3.57 -12.06
CA CYS A 210 -18.27 -3.89 -10.83
C CYS A 210 -17.44 -5.17 -10.96
N ALA A 211 -17.96 -6.18 -11.67
CA ALA A 211 -17.20 -7.41 -11.98
C ALA A 211 -15.96 -7.09 -12.84
N ALA A 212 -16.10 -6.27 -13.88
CA ALA A 212 -14.97 -5.89 -14.73
C ALA A 212 -13.87 -5.13 -13.97
N TYR A 213 -14.25 -4.23 -13.05
CA TYR A 213 -13.29 -3.52 -12.19
C TYR A 213 -12.59 -4.48 -11.21
N ARG A 214 -13.35 -5.35 -10.53
CA ARG A 214 -12.78 -6.40 -9.66
C ARG A 214 -11.77 -7.23 -10.43
N ASP A 215 -12.14 -7.75 -11.60
CA ASP A 215 -11.29 -8.62 -12.40
C ASP A 215 -10.05 -7.90 -12.90
N ARG A 216 -10.19 -6.61 -13.27
CA ARG A 216 -9.05 -5.75 -13.62
C ARG A 216 -8.07 -5.61 -12.47
N MET A 217 -8.56 -5.34 -11.26
CA MET A 217 -7.72 -5.19 -10.08
C MET A 217 -7.02 -6.51 -9.75
N LEU A 218 -7.75 -7.63 -9.72
CA LEU A 218 -7.17 -8.94 -9.44
C LEU A 218 -6.14 -9.36 -10.49
N ALA A 219 -6.28 -8.94 -11.75
CA ALA A 219 -5.32 -9.24 -12.82
C ALA A 219 -4.03 -8.40 -12.77
N LEU A 220 -3.91 -7.40 -11.88
CA LEU A 220 -2.69 -6.60 -11.76
C LEU A 220 -1.47 -7.50 -11.42
N PRO A 221 -0.29 -7.28 -12.04
CA PRO A 221 0.92 -8.03 -11.69
C PRO A 221 1.25 -7.98 -10.20
N ASP A 222 1.11 -6.79 -9.59
CA ASP A 222 1.32 -6.56 -8.16
C ASP A 222 0.32 -7.39 -7.31
N MET A 223 -0.95 -7.46 -7.74
CA MET A 223 -1.96 -8.29 -7.05
C MET A 223 -1.66 -9.79 -7.20
N GLN A 224 -1.22 -10.23 -8.38
CA GLN A 224 -0.84 -11.62 -8.60
C GLN A 224 0.42 -12.01 -7.80
N GLU A 225 1.36 -11.08 -7.60
CA GLU A 225 2.50 -11.25 -6.69
C GLU A 225 2.02 -11.41 -5.24
N TRP A 226 1.16 -10.52 -4.77
CA TRP A 226 0.59 -10.60 -3.43
C TRP A 226 -0.19 -11.91 -3.19
N LEU A 227 -1.05 -12.31 -4.14
CA LEU A 227 -1.85 -13.53 -4.05
C LEU A 227 -0.98 -14.79 -4.00
N ARG A 228 0.12 -14.83 -4.74
CA ARG A 228 1.09 -15.95 -4.66
C ARG A 228 1.79 -15.98 -3.32
N ALA A 229 2.23 -14.83 -2.82
CA ALA A 229 2.89 -14.73 -1.51
C ALA A 229 1.95 -15.14 -0.37
N ALA A 230 0.69 -14.69 -0.39
CA ALA A 230 -0.34 -15.06 0.57
C ALA A 230 -0.61 -16.59 0.61
N LYS A 231 -0.59 -17.26 -0.54
CA LYS A 231 -0.73 -18.73 -0.62
C LYS A 231 0.48 -19.49 -0.09
N ALA A 232 1.65 -18.87 -0.12
CA ALA A 232 2.89 -19.45 0.38
C ALA A 232 3.11 -19.23 1.89
N GLU A 233 2.29 -18.41 2.55
CA GLU A 233 2.40 -18.20 4.00
C GLU A 233 2.19 -19.53 4.76
N PRO A 234 3.05 -19.86 5.74
CA PRO A 234 2.85 -21.01 6.62
C PRO A 234 1.47 -20.99 7.29
N ILE A 235 0.85 -22.16 7.43
CA ILE A 235 -0.39 -22.33 8.20
C ILE A 235 0.00 -22.47 9.67
N ASP A 236 0.39 -21.39 10.32
CA ASP A 236 0.84 -21.44 11.73
C ASP A 236 -0.28 -21.10 12.73
N ILE A 237 -1.55 -21.37 12.40
CA ILE A 237 -2.66 -21.02 13.29
C ILE A 237 -3.67 -22.17 13.35
N ASP A 238 -3.44 -23.08 14.30
CA ASP A 238 -4.40 -24.11 14.75
C ASP A 238 -5.73 -23.51 15.29
N GLU A 239 -5.80 -22.20 15.53
CA GLU A 239 -6.95 -21.52 16.15
C GLU A 239 -8.00 -20.96 15.17
N LEU A 240 -7.84 -21.09 13.85
CA LEU A 240 -8.80 -20.56 12.86
C LEU A 240 -9.71 -21.61 12.19
N ASP A 241 -9.67 -22.87 12.65
CA ASP A 241 -10.72 -23.87 12.39
C ASP A 241 -12.04 -23.55 13.16
N VAL A 242 -12.29 -22.27 13.45
CA VAL A 242 -13.56 -21.81 13.99
C VAL A 242 -14.54 -21.75 12.84
N GLU A 243 -15.39 -22.78 12.78
CA GLU A 243 -16.57 -22.87 11.93
C GLU A 243 -17.30 -21.50 11.87
N PHE A 244 -17.42 -20.95 10.66
CA PHE A 244 -18.24 -19.78 10.34
C PHE A 244 -19.66 -20.20 9.97
#